data_AF-A0A971MRR9-F1
#
_entry.id   AF-A0A971MRR9-F1
#
_cell.length_a   1.000
_cell.length_b   1.000
_cell.length_c   1.000
_cell.angle_alpha   90.00
_cell.angle_beta   90.00
_cell.angle_gamma   90.00
#
_symmetry.space_group_name_H-M   'P 1'
#
loop_
_entity.id
_entity.type
_entity.pdbx_description
1 polymer ?
#
loop_
_entity_poly.entity_id
_entity_poly.type
_entity_poly.pdbx_seq_one_letter_code
_entity_poly.pdbx_strand_id
1 'polypeptide(L)'
;MIDWITVKGQQIEKASKVISVKRDPLFDQHRLGATPLIPAVGMMEICAEYYRLKFGPKERYCFRKLSILNPLKLFHEQSREIFVATKPDSDSKTLELTFNSYFQTKLGETKLVRHGEMQVNDEPGDFNSLLKYSDLIHEKHTLVSWRQFNANSKWQFNNTINFGPLFVDEYGILNNTIAYNQNSLIYTHNLPKEQLENRDYRLAKLLLNPCLMDTLFQAAAIHALSQWDRIHLPMYAEEIGVLRVPRQIEILRIIAYSNGYQDETGDYDIIVIDADGEICYYAKNVMVRRINL
;
A
#
# COMPACT_ATOMS: atom_id res chain seq x y z
N MET A 1 4.68 5.52 14.06
CA MET A 1 5.62 5.75 12.95
C MET A 1 6.23 7.14 13.00
N ILE A 2 5.49 8.22 13.26
CA ILE A 2 6.02 9.59 13.39
C ILE A 2 7.08 9.65 14.50
N ASP A 3 8.23 10.26 14.19
CA ASP A 3 9.34 10.43 15.15
C ASP A 3 9.23 11.75 15.92
N TRP A 4 8.83 12.85 15.24
CA TRP A 4 8.58 14.15 15.88
C TRP A 4 7.59 15.02 15.11
N ILE A 5 7.13 16.09 15.76
CA ILE A 5 6.25 17.10 15.16
C ILE A 5 6.84 18.50 15.28
N THR A 6 6.53 19.35 14.31
CA THR A 6 6.76 20.80 14.38
C THR A 6 5.44 21.50 14.62
N VAL A 7 5.39 22.32 15.66
CA VAL A 7 4.21 23.09 16.07
C VAL A 7 4.45 24.57 15.81
N LYS A 8 3.49 25.24 15.20
CA LYS A 8 3.49 26.69 15.01
C LYS A 8 2.20 27.27 15.59
N GLY A 9 2.33 28.09 16.64
CA GLY A 9 1.18 28.50 17.45
C GLY A 9 0.55 27.29 18.15
N GLN A 10 -0.74 27.06 17.95
CA GLN A 10 -1.47 25.91 18.51
C GLN A 10 -1.71 24.78 17.48
N GLN A 11 -1.10 24.87 16.29
CA GLN A 11 -1.33 23.93 15.20
C GLN A 11 -0.09 23.11 14.89
N ILE A 12 -0.28 21.82 14.62
CA ILE A 12 0.75 20.94 14.06
C ILE A 12 0.97 21.38 12.61
N GLU A 13 2.16 21.88 12.31
CA GLU A 13 2.56 22.29 10.96
C GLU A 13 3.05 21.08 10.16
N LYS A 14 3.92 20.26 10.77
CA LYS A 14 4.59 19.12 10.14
C LYS A 14 4.71 17.96 11.12
N ALA A 15 4.67 16.74 10.59
CA ALA A 15 5.15 15.56 11.30
C ALA A 15 6.22 14.87 10.49
N SER A 16 7.36 14.57 11.12
CA SER A 16 8.54 14.01 10.47
C SER A 16 8.79 12.56 10.87
N LYS A 17 9.41 11.82 9.95
CA LYS A 17 9.85 10.44 10.14
C LYS A 17 11.17 10.23 9.40
N VAL A 18 12.17 9.68 10.08
CA VAL A 18 13.35 9.10 9.43
C VAL A 18 13.05 7.67 9.00
N ILE A 19 12.89 7.48 7.70
CA ILE A 19 12.71 6.18 7.07
C ILE A 19 14.08 5.50 6.95
N SER A 20 14.22 4.28 7.46
CA SER A 20 15.49 3.55 7.46
C SER A 20 15.30 2.04 7.35
N VAL A 21 15.97 1.37 6.41
CA VAL A 21 15.93 -0.11 6.33
C VAL A 21 16.50 -0.78 7.57
N LYS A 22 17.36 -0.09 8.34
CA LYS A 22 17.96 -0.62 9.57
C LYS A 22 17.03 -0.59 10.77
N ARG A 23 15.99 0.27 10.74
CA ARG A 23 15.09 0.51 11.88
C ARG A 23 13.64 0.16 11.58
N ASP A 24 13.27 0.14 10.31
CA ASP A 24 11.89 0.00 9.85
C ASP A 24 11.79 -1.21 8.92
N PRO A 25 11.49 -2.42 9.44
CA PRO A 25 11.37 -3.64 8.65
C PRO A 25 10.42 -3.53 7.45
N LEU A 26 9.34 -2.76 7.58
CA LEU A 26 8.40 -2.47 6.48
C LEU A 26 9.11 -1.95 5.22
N PHE A 27 10.09 -1.07 5.40
CA PHE A 27 10.79 -0.40 4.30
C PHE A 27 11.97 -1.21 3.79
N ASP A 28 12.53 -2.09 4.62
CA ASP A 28 13.55 -3.05 4.21
C ASP A 28 12.97 -4.16 3.33
N GLN A 29 11.76 -4.63 3.67
CA GLN A 29 11.15 -5.81 3.07
C GLN A 29 10.23 -5.51 1.88
N HIS A 30 10.22 -4.27 1.39
CA HIS A 30 9.53 -3.86 0.17
C HIS A 30 10.55 -3.24 -0.80
N ARG A 31 11.00 -4.02 -1.80
CA ARG A 31 12.10 -3.62 -2.69
C ARG A 31 11.70 -3.67 -4.15
N LEU A 32 12.20 -2.74 -4.96
CA LEU A 32 12.17 -2.79 -6.42
C LEU A 32 13.55 -3.25 -6.90
N GLY A 33 13.64 -4.47 -7.42
CA GLY A 33 14.91 -5.17 -7.56
C GLY A 33 15.60 -5.27 -6.20
N ALA A 34 16.84 -4.81 -6.11
CA ALA A 34 17.56 -4.72 -4.84
C ALA A 34 17.30 -3.42 -4.05
N THR A 35 16.60 -2.43 -4.64
CA THR A 35 16.49 -1.09 -4.04
C THR A 35 15.26 -1.00 -3.14
N PRO A 36 15.39 -0.59 -1.86
CA PRO A 36 14.24 -0.30 -1.01
C PRO A 36 13.35 0.78 -1.63
N LEU A 37 12.06 0.45 -1.76
CA LEU A 37 11.03 1.34 -2.29
C LEU A 37 9.95 1.51 -1.24
N ILE A 38 9.66 2.74 -0.85
CA ILE A 38 8.66 2.98 0.20
C ILE A 38 7.27 2.69 -0.36
N PRO A 39 6.52 1.74 0.20
CA PRO A 39 5.18 1.40 -0.29
C PRO A 39 4.20 2.53 0.03
N ALA A 40 3.20 2.70 -0.84
CA ALA A 40 2.18 3.74 -0.70
C ALA A 40 1.46 3.68 0.66
N VAL A 41 1.15 2.47 1.11
CA VAL A 41 0.53 2.20 2.41
C VAL A 41 1.40 2.60 3.61
N GLY A 42 2.73 2.64 3.47
CA GLY A 42 3.61 3.21 4.49
C GLY A 42 3.43 4.71 4.63
N MET A 43 3.17 5.42 3.52
CA MET A 43 2.80 6.83 3.54
C MET A 43 1.42 7.03 4.17
N MET A 44 0.47 6.13 3.86
CA MET A 44 -0.89 6.18 4.41
C MET A 44 -0.92 5.99 5.93
N GLU A 45 -0.12 5.08 6.49
CA GLU A 45 0.03 4.91 7.94
C GLU A 45 0.53 6.19 8.61
N ILE A 46 1.54 6.85 8.04
CA ILE A 46 2.08 8.11 8.57
C ILE A 46 1.03 9.23 8.49
N CYS A 47 0.25 9.27 7.41
CA CYS A 47 -0.87 10.21 7.26
C CYS A 47 -2.01 9.92 8.25
N ALA A 48 -2.34 8.64 8.51
CA ALA A 48 -3.32 8.25 9.53
C ALA A 48 -2.86 8.65 10.94
N GLU A 49 -1.56 8.50 11.23
CA GLU A 49 -1.02 8.97 12.50
C GLU A 49 -1.06 10.49 12.63
N TYR A 50 -0.78 11.23 11.54
CA TYR A 50 -0.96 12.68 11.53
C TYR A 50 -2.42 13.05 11.82
N TYR A 51 -3.38 12.37 11.19
CA TYR A 51 -4.80 12.56 11.45
C TYR A 51 -5.16 12.29 12.92
N ARG A 52 -4.65 11.19 13.50
CA ARG A 52 -4.83 10.84 14.91
C ARG A 52 -4.31 11.93 15.84
N LEU A 53 -3.18 12.56 15.52
CA LEU A 53 -2.61 13.64 16.33
C LEU A 53 -3.53 14.88 16.39
N LYS A 54 -4.35 15.12 15.35
CA LYS A 54 -5.30 16.24 15.31
C LYS A 54 -6.68 15.89 15.88
N PHE A 55 -7.20 14.70 15.60
CA PHE A 55 -8.60 14.34 15.87
C PHE A 55 -8.80 13.17 16.84
N GLY A 56 -7.72 12.65 17.42
CA GLY A 56 -7.74 11.47 18.28
C GLY A 56 -7.80 10.14 17.50
N PRO A 57 -7.74 9.00 18.22
CA PRO A 57 -7.80 7.67 17.61
C PRO A 57 -9.15 7.44 16.94
N LYS A 58 -9.11 6.68 15.83
CA LYS A 58 -10.29 6.31 15.05
C LYS A 58 -10.26 4.81 14.77
N GLU A 59 -11.43 4.21 14.69
CA GLU A 59 -11.59 2.79 14.35
C GLU A 59 -11.47 2.56 12.85
N ARG A 60 -11.82 3.57 12.05
CA ARG A 60 -11.86 3.53 10.59
C ARG A 60 -11.12 4.72 10.02
N TYR A 61 -10.59 4.52 8.82
CA TYR A 61 -9.90 5.55 8.05
C TYR A 61 -10.34 5.48 6.60
N CYS A 62 -10.39 6.62 5.94
CA CYS A 62 -10.61 6.72 4.51
C CYS A 62 -9.59 7.66 3.90
N PHE A 63 -8.96 7.18 2.84
CA PHE A 63 -7.99 7.93 2.05
C PHE A 63 -8.62 8.22 0.71
N ARG A 64 -8.62 9.48 0.28
CA ARG A 64 -9.19 9.89 -1.01
C ARG A 64 -8.16 10.61 -1.86
N LYS A 65 -8.29 10.48 -3.18
CA LYS A 65 -7.40 11.12 -4.17
C LYS A 65 -5.93 10.85 -3.85
N LEU A 66 -5.61 9.60 -3.50
CA LEU A 66 -4.23 9.20 -3.30
C LEU A 66 -3.50 9.35 -4.63
N SER A 67 -2.42 10.12 -4.65
CA SER A 67 -1.56 10.29 -5.82
C SER A 67 -0.10 10.08 -5.42
N ILE A 68 0.59 9.23 -6.18
CA ILE A 68 2.01 8.92 -6.02
C ILE A 68 2.75 9.64 -7.16
N LEU A 69 3.37 10.77 -6.82
CA LEU A 69 4.00 11.67 -7.77
C LEU A 69 5.46 11.30 -8.03
N ASN A 70 6.20 11.00 -6.97
CA ASN A 70 7.62 10.64 -7.05
C ASN A 70 7.89 9.47 -6.10
N PRO A 71 8.01 8.23 -6.59
CA PRO A 71 8.31 7.07 -5.75
C PRO A 71 9.57 7.29 -4.91
N LEU A 72 9.48 7.06 -3.60
CA LEU A 72 10.60 7.27 -2.69
C LEU A 72 11.45 6.00 -2.61
N LYS A 73 12.69 6.09 -3.12
CA LYS A 73 13.70 5.03 -3.08
C LYS A 73 14.79 5.39 -2.09
N LEU A 74 15.30 4.40 -1.35
CA LEU A 74 16.48 4.56 -0.49
C LEU A 74 17.73 4.04 -1.21
N PHE A 75 18.35 4.89 -2.02
CA PHE A 75 19.58 4.54 -2.72
C PHE A 75 20.71 4.27 -1.71
N HIS A 76 21.47 3.19 -1.96
CA HIS A 76 22.51 2.71 -1.04
C HIS A 76 22.01 2.50 0.39
N GLU A 77 20.71 2.21 0.56
CA GLU A 77 20.06 1.99 1.85
C GLU A 77 20.21 3.17 2.83
N GLN A 78 20.48 4.36 2.30
CA GLN A 78 20.62 5.57 3.11
C GLN A 78 19.27 5.97 3.67
N SER A 79 19.26 6.24 4.98
CA SER A 79 18.05 6.69 5.66
C SER A 79 17.67 8.09 5.18
N ARG A 80 16.37 8.38 5.16
CA ARG A 80 15.86 9.66 4.67
C ARG A 80 14.79 10.21 5.59
N GLU A 81 14.93 11.48 5.94
CA GLU A 81 13.86 12.21 6.59
C GLU A 81 12.78 12.55 5.56
N ILE A 82 11.55 12.23 5.93
CA ILE A 82 10.34 12.68 5.25
C ILE A 82 9.50 13.47 6.24
N PHE A 83 8.57 14.26 5.71
CA PHE A 83 7.57 14.91 6.53
C PHE A 83 6.22 14.99 5.82
N VAL A 84 5.17 14.90 6.63
CA VAL A 84 3.79 15.14 6.23
C VAL A 84 3.37 16.53 6.70
N ALA A 85 2.70 17.28 5.83
CA ALA A 85 2.17 18.60 6.12
C ALA A 85 0.76 18.76 5.55
N THR A 86 -0.11 19.49 6.27
CA THR A 86 -1.42 19.90 5.76
C THR A 86 -1.29 21.10 4.84
N LYS A 87 -2.15 21.18 3.83
CA LYS A 87 -2.37 22.47 3.15
C LYS A 87 -3.03 23.47 4.14
N PRO A 88 -2.73 24.77 4.04
CA PRO A 88 -3.43 25.80 4.82
C PRO A 88 -4.96 25.70 4.61
N ASP A 89 -5.74 26.02 5.64
CA ASP A 89 -7.22 26.06 5.64
C ASP A 89 -7.99 24.72 5.64
N SER A 90 -7.42 23.65 6.18
CA SER A 90 -8.18 22.42 6.44
C SER A 90 -9.03 22.53 7.74
N ASP A 91 -10.06 23.36 7.75
CA ASP A 91 -11.02 23.45 8.88
C ASP A 91 -12.14 22.39 8.78
N SER A 92 -11.83 21.27 8.11
CA SER A 92 -12.76 20.18 7.89
C SER A 92 -12.25 18.91 8.59
N LYS A 93 -13.16 17.99 8.93
CA LYS A 93 -12.81 16.62 9.35
C LYS A 93 -11.96 15.84 8.32
N THR A 94 -11.74 16.42 7.13
CA THR A 94 -10.86 15.91 6.09
C THR A 94 -9.57 16.73 6.03
N LEU A 95 -8.43 16.05 6.14
CA LEU A 95 -7.12 16.68 5.99
C LEU A 95 -6.58 16.44 4.58
N GLU A 96 -6.21 17.51 3.89
CA GLU A 96 -5.37 17.40 2.69
C GLU A 96 -3.90 17.34 3.09
N LEU A 97 -3.25 16.20 2.86
CA LEU A 97 -1.89 15.93 3.29
C LEU A 97 -0.97 15.75 2.09
N THR A 98 0.24 16.30 2.22
CA THR A 98 1.34 16.07 1.28
C THR A 98 2.47 15.35 1.98
N PHE A 99 3.09 14.39 1.31
CA PHE A 99 4.24 13.63 1.79
C PHE A 99 5.49 14.09 1.05
N ASN A 100 6.46 14.63 1.79
CA ASN A 100 7.58 15.36 1.21
C ASN A 100 8.92 14.91 1.80
N SER A 101 10.01 15.19 1.10
CA SER A 101 11.35 15.14 1.66
C SER A 101 12.22 16.27 1.10
N TYR A 102 13.31 16.57 1.78
CA TYR A 102 14.37 17.41 1.24
C TYR A 102 15.40 16.55 0.50
N PHE A 103 15.84 17.02 -0.66
CA PHE A 103 16.91 16.41 -1.45
C PHE A 103 18.05 17.40 -1.63
N GLN A 104 19.25 17.03 -1.18
CA GLN A 104 20.44 17.82 -1.44
C GLN A 104 21.05 17.40 -2.78
N THR A 105 21.17 18.37 -3.69
CA THR A 105 21.86 18.16 -4.96
C THR A 105 23.38 18.22 -4.76
N LYS A 106 24.16 17.70 -5.72
CA LYS A 106 25.64 17.78 -5.70
C LYS A 106 26.18 19.22 -5.62
N LEU A 107 25.37 20.21 -5.99
CA LEU A 107 25.70 21.64 -5.95
C LEU A 107 25.36 22.30 -4.60
N GLY A 108 24.92 21.53 -3.60
CA GLY A 108 24.58 22.04 -2.26
C GLY A 108 23.16 22.62 -2.14
N GLU A 109 22.43 22.80 -3.25
CA GLU A 109 21.04 23.25 -3.21
C GLU A 109 20.14 22.16 -2.62
N THR A 110 19.32 22.55 -1.65
CA THR A 110 18.27 21.70 -1.07
C THR A 110 16.96 21.93 -1.82
N LYS A 111 16.43 20.88 -2.45
CA LYS A 111 15.15 20.90 -3.17
C LYS A 111 14.09 20.14 -2.39
N LEU A 112 12.90 20.73 -2.29
CA LEU A 112 11.73 20.05 -1.77
C LEU A 112 11.18 19.10 -2.84
N VAL A 113 11.03 17.83 -2.50
CA VAL A 113 10.44 16.81 -3.36
C VAL A 113 9.14 16.33 -2.74
N ARG A 114 8.03 16.46 -3.47
CA ARG A 114 6.75 15.86 -3.09
C ARG A 114 6.67 14.45 -3.66
N HIS A 115 6.50 13.47 -2.78
CA HIS A 115 6.38 12.07 -3.19
C HIS A 115 4.94 11.65 -3.44
N GLY A 116 4.00 12.26 -2.71
CA GLY A 116 2.59 12.00 -2.92
C GLY A 116 1.70 12.96 -2.15
N GLU A 117 0.41 12.83 -2.40
CA GLU A 117 -0.64 13.58 -1.72
C GLU A 117 -1.90 12.74 -1.60
N MET A 118 -2.70 13.05 -0.59
CA MET A 118 -3.97 12.37 -0.32
C MET A 118 -4.84 13.22 0.59
N GLN A 119 -6.12 12.91 0.63
CA GLN A 119 -7.05 13.37 1.64
C GLN A 119 -7.28 12.26 2.67
N VAL A 120 -7.37 12.60 3.96
CA VAL A 120 -7.61 11.62 5.04
C VAL A 120 -8.76 12.06 5.92
N ASN A 121 -9.68 11.15 6.21
CA ASN A 121 -10.70 11.30 7.26
C ASN A 121 -11.06 9.94 7.89
N ASP A 122 -12.03 9.94 8.80
CA ASP A 122 -12.52 8.79 9.55
C ASP A 122 -13.85 8.22 9.02
N GLU A 123 -14.31 8.68 7.85
CA GLU A 123 -15.60 8.34 7.26
C GLU A 123 -15.41 7.65 5.89
N PRO A 124 -15.34 6.30 5.86
CA PRO A 124 -15.34 5.53 4.62
C PRO A 124 -16.55 5.86 3.74
N GLY A 125 -16.34 5.90 2.42
CA GLY A 125 -17.41 6.08 1.45
C GLY A 125 -18.28 4.82 1.30
N ASP A 126 -19.32 4.90 0.48
CA ASP A 126 -20.20 3.76 0.20
C ASP A 126 -19.45 2.67 -0.58
N PHE A 127 -19.22 1.52 0.03
CA PHE A 127 -18.53 0.38 -0.57
C PHE A 127 -19.47 -0.76 -0.95
N ASN A 128 -20.80 -0.61 -0.79
CA ASN A 128 -21.76 -1.67 -1.07
C ASN A 128 -21.72 -2.12 -2.54
N SER A 129 -21.48 -1.18 -3.46
CA SER A 129 -21.32 -1.47 -4.89
C SER A 129 -20.15 -2.41 -5.20
N LEU A 130 -19.18 -2.56 -4.28
CA LEU A 130 -18.03 -3.45 -4.42
C LEU A 130 -18.34 -4.89 -3.97
N LEU A 131 -19.39 -5.10 -3.17
CA LEU A 131 -19.74 -6.43 -2.65
C LEU A 131 -20.03 -7.44 -3.77
N LYS A 132 -20.54 -6.96 -4.92
CA LYS A 132 -20.76 -7.76 -6.14
C LYS A 132 -19.51 -8.49 -6.61
N TYR A 133 -18.31 -7.96 -6.31
CA TYR A 133 -17.06 -8.59 -6.72
C TYR A 133 -16.75 -9.85 -5.92
N SER A 134 -17.41 -10.08 -4.78
CA SER A 134 -17.28 -11.33 -4.02
C SER A 134 -17.71 -12.54 -4.85
N ASP A 135 -18.67 -12.38 -5.75
CA ASP A 135 -19.16 -13.46 -6.63
C ASP A 135 -18.12 -13.90 -7.66
N LEU A 136 -17.08 -13.09 -7.91
CA LEU A 136 -16.00 -13.44 -8.83
C LEU A 136 -15.29 -14.73 -8.39
N ILE A 137 -15.33 -15.14 -7.12
CA ILE A 137 -14.73 -16.40 -6.65
C ILE A 137 -15.34 -17.66 -7.31
N HIS A 138 -16.51 -17.53 -7.93
CA HIS A 138 -17.22 -18.62 -8.59
C HIS A 138 -16.99 -18.67 -10.10
N GLU A 139 -16.28 -17.68 -10.67
CA GLU A 139 -15.92 -17.71 -12.08
C GLU A 139 -14.81 -18.74 -12.38
N LYS A 140 -14.55 -18.97 -13.67
CA LYS A 140 -13.44 -19.81 -14.10
C LYS A 140 -12.14 -19.01 -14.13
N HIS A 141 -11.13 -19.48 -13.40
CA HIS A 141 -9.79 -18.89 -13.37
C HIS A 141 -8.70 -19.88 -13.73
N THR A 142 -7.57 -19.34 -14.16
CA THR A 142 -6.29 -20.02 -14.09
C THR A 142 -5.79 -19.96 -12.66
N LEU A 143 -5.66 -21.11 -12.00
CA LEU A 143 -5.15 -21.22 -10.64
C LEU A 143 -3.66 -21.57 -10.64
N VAL A 144 -2.87 -20.81 -9.90
CA VAL A 144 -1.46 -21.10 -9.63
C VAL A 144 -1.16 -20.92 -8.14
N SER A 145 -0.25 -21.73 -7.60
CA SER A 145 0.30 -21.43 -6.26
C SER A 145 1.15 -20.17 -6.31
N TRP A 146 1.26 -19.45 -5.18
CA TRP A 146 2.17 -18.31 -5.08
C TRP A 146 3.60 -18.71 -5.44
N ARG A 147 4.07 -19.87 -4.96
CA ARG A 147 5.41 -20.40 -5.26
C ARG A 147 5.64 -20.56 -6.76
N GLN A 148 4.68 -21.10 -7.50
CA GLN A 148 4.78 -21.24 -8.95
C GLN A 148 4.77 -19.88 -9.65
N PHE A 149 3.91 -18.95 -9.22
CA PHE A 149 3.86 -17.59 -9.77
C PHE A 149 5.21 -16.90 -9.59
N ASN A 150 5.75 -16.91 -8.37
CA ASN A 150 7.01 -16.26 -8.06
C ASN A 150 8.20 -16.94 -8.74
N ALA A 151 8.20 -18.27 -8.91
CA ALA A 151 9.28 -18.98 -9.60
C ALA A 151 9.20 -18.90 -11.14
N ASN A 152 8.16 -18.28 -11.71
CA ASN A 152 7.95 -18.25 -13.15
C ASN A 152 8.99 -17.35 -13.83
N SER A 153 9.89 -17.95 -14.63
CA SER A 153 10.96 -17.25 -15.34
C SER A 153 10.45 -16.17 -16.30
N LYS A 154 9.21 -16.27 -16.78
CA LYS A 154 8.55 -15.25 -17.62
C LYS A 154 8.38 -13.92 -16.89
N TRP A 155 8.26 -13.96 -15.56
CA TRP A 155 7.95 -12.82 -14.70
C TRP A 155 9.11 -12.42 -13.79
N GLN A 156 10.29 -13.01 -14.00
CA GLN A 156 11.53 -12.69 -13.31
C GLN A 156 12.26 -11.58 -14.05
N PHE A 157 11.98 -10.32 -13.68
CA PHE A 157 12.69 -9.16 -14.19
C PHE A 157 13.62 -8.58 -13.12
N ASN A 158 14.71 -7.94 -13.53
CA ASN A 158 15.64 -7.28 -12.60
C ASN A 158 14.97 -6.20 -11.73
N ASN A 159 13.86 -5.63 -12.22
CA ASN A 159 13.10 -4.56 -11.58
C ASN A 159 11.72 -5.03 -11.08
N THR A 160 11.55 -6.31 -10.68
CA THR A 160 10.34 -6.76 -9.97
C THR A 160 10.25 -6.19 -8.57
N ILE A 161 9.03 -6.14 -8.02
CA ILE A 161 8.88 -5.95 -6.59
C ILE A 161 9.23 -7.25 -5.86
N ASN A 162 10.16 -7.15 -4.93
CA ASN A 162 10.60 -8.23 -4.06
C ASN A 162 10.08 -7.95 -2.66
N PHE A 163 9.36 -8.94 -2.13
CA PHE A 163 8.70 -8.90 -0.83
C PHE A 163 9.45 -9.79 0.17
N GLY A 164 9.72 -9.26 1.36
CA GLY A 164 10.25 -10.03 2.48
C GLY A 164 9.16 -10.74 3.31
N PRO A 165 9.55 -11.44 4.39
CA PRO A 165 8.66 -12.26 5.21
C PRO A 165 7.47 -11.53 5.86
N LEU A 166 7.55 -10.22 6.09
CA LEU A 166 6.43 -9.40 6.55
C LEU A 166 5.29 -9.34 5.55
N PHE A 167 5.59 -9.46 4.26
CA PHE A 167 4.59 -9.46 3.21
C PHE A 167 4.19 -10.88 2.82
N VAL A 168 5.15 -11.81 2.68
CA VAL A 168 4.89 -13.23 2.44
C VAL A 168 5.97 -14.06 3.13
N ASP A 169 5.60 -14.77 4.21
CA ASP A 169 6.51 -15.69 4.91
C ASP A 169 6.54 -17.09 4.27
N GLU A 170 7.33 -18.01 4.84
CA GLU A 170 7.45 -19.39 4.32
C GLU A 170 6.10 -20.11 4.25
N TYR A 171 5.21 -19.86 5.22
CA TYR A 171 3.88 -20.45 5.21
C TYR A 171 3.03 -19.88 4.07
N GLY A 172 3.09 -18.56 3.86
CA GLY A 172 2.46 -17.89 2.73
C GLY A 172 2.98 -18.39 1.38
N ILE A 173 4.29 -18.59 1.23
CA ILE A 173 4.89 -19.13 -0.02
C ILE A 173 4.29 -20.50 -0.38
N LEU A 174 4.04 -21.35 0.62
CA LEU A 174 3.52 -22.71 0.41
C LEU A 174 1.99 -22.76 0.24
N ASN A 175 1.25 -21.86 0.88
CA ASN A 175 -0.21 -21.98 1.01
C ASN A 175 -1.00 -20.87 0.30
N ASN A 176 -0.37 -19.76 -0.06
CA ASN A 176 -1.06 -18.71 -0.81
C ASN A 176 -1.30 -19.14 -2.26
N THR A 177 -2.41 -18.69 -2.82
CA THR A 177 -2.80 -19.03 -4.19
C THR A 177 -3.21 -17.79 -4.97
N ILE A 178 -2.96 -17.80 -6.26
CA ILE A 178 -3.36 -16.74 -7.18
C ILE A 178 -4.25 -17.39 -8.24
N ALA A 179 -5.48 -16.91 -8.34
CA ALA A 179 -6.44 -17.28 -9.37
C ALA A 179 -6.72 -16.05 -10.22
N TYR A 180 -6.57 -16.14 -11.54
CA TYR A 180 -6.80 -14.99 -12.42
C TYR A 180 -7.47 -15.39 -13.73
N ASN A 181 -8.23 -14.45 -14.31
CA ASN A 181 -8.80 -14.52 -15.65
C ASN A 181 -8.56 -13.18 -16.37
N GLN A 182 -9.27 -12.89 -17.45
CA GLN A 182 -9.05 -11.66 -18.22
C GLN A 182 -9.40 -10.38 -17.44
N ASN A 183 -10.38 -10.45 -16.52
CA ASN A 183 -10.98 -9.28 -15.89
C ASN A 183 -10.82 -9.28 -14.37
N SER A 184 -10.25 -10.33 -13.77
CA SER A 184 -10.20 -10.46 -12.32
C SER A 184 -9.00 -11.26 -11.82
N LEU A 185 -8.64 -10.96 -10.58
CA LEU A 185 -7.67 -11.71 -9.79
C LEU A 185 -8.18 -11.93 -8.38
N ILE A 186 -8.01 -13.15 -7.88
CA ILE A 186 -8.24 -13.55 -6.51
C ILE A 186 -6.91 -14.02 -5.93
N TYR A 187 -6.44 -13.32 -4.91
CA TYR A 187 -5.25 -13.69 -4.15
C TYR A 187 -5.68 -14.18 -2.77
N THR A 188 -5.54 -15.49 -2.54
CA THR A 188 -5.73 -16.07 -1.20
C THR A 188 -4.45 -15.85 -0.42
N HIS A 189 -4.55 -15.08 0.67
CA HIS A 189 -3.43 -14.60 1.44
C HIS A 189 -3.57 -15.00 2.91
N ASN A 190 -2.59 -15.75 3.40
CA ASN A 190 -2.44 -16.02 4.82
C ASN A 190 -1.66 -14.87 5.44
N LEU A 191 -2.20 -14.23 6.49
CA LEU A 191 -1.47 -13.19 7.21
C LEU A 191 -0.14 -13.77 7.74
N PRO A 192 1.03 -13.19 7.36
CA PRO A 192 2.32 -13.71 7.77
C PRO A 192 2.52 -13.67 9.28
N LYS A 193 3.05 -14.76 9.87
CA LYS A 193 3.41 -14.82 11.30
C LYS A 193 4.49 -13.81 11.65
N GLU A 194 5.38 -13.51 10.70
CA GLU A 194 6.40 -12.48 10.86
C GLU A 194 5.80 -11.13 11.31
N GLN A 195 4.59 -10.77 10.84
CA GLN A 195 3.94 -9.52 11.25
C GLN A 195 3.55 -9.49 12.74
N LEU A 196 3.39 -10.65 13.36
CA LEU A 196 3.01 -10.78 14.78
C LEU A 196 4.23 -10.95 15.68
N GLU A 197 5.26 -11.63 15.19
CA GLU A 197 6.42 -12.06 15.98
C GLU A 197 7.60 -11.07 15.89
N ASN A 198 7.69 -10.28 14.82
CA ASN A 198 8.78 -9.35 14.61
C ASN A 198 8.71 -8.16 15.60
N ARG A 199 9.71 -8.04 16.47
CA ARG A 199 9.73 -7.05 17.57
C ARG A 199 9.87 -5.60 17.08
N ASP A 200 10.44 -5.43 15.88
CA ASP A 200 10.66 -4.15 15.23
C ASP A 200 9.47 -3.76 14.34
N TYR A 201 8.64 -4.72 13.94
CA TYR A 201 7.34 -4.50 13.30
C TYR A 201 6.19 -4.71 14.29
N ARG A 202 5.86 -3.68 15.06
CA ARG A 202 4.84 -3.76 16.12
C ARG A 202 3.44 -3.55 15.58
N LEU A 203 2.86 -4.55 14.92
CA LEU A 203 1.54 -4.47 14.30
C LEU A 203 0.49 -3.86 15.24
N ALA A 204 0.42 -4.32 16.49
CA ALA A 204 -0.52 -3.83 17.51
C ALA A 204 -0.46 -2.31 17.78
N LYS A 205 0.63 -1.62 17.41
CA LYS A 205 0.80 -0.17 17.57
C LYS A 205 0.52 0.64 16.30
N LEU A 206 0.43 -0.03 15.16
CA LEU A 206 0.10 0.60 13.88
C LEU A 206 -1.40 0.86 13.80
N LEU A 207 -1.79 1.96 13.18
CA LEU A 207 -3.21 2.29 12.96
C LEU A 207 -3.81 1.44 11.86
N LEU A 208 -3.00 1.16 10.84
CA LEU A 208 -3.29 0.25 9.73
C LEU A 208 -2.51 -1.06 9.92
N ASN A 209 -2.67 -1.97 8.96
CA ASN A 209 -1.71 -3.04 8.71
C ASN A 209 -1.09 -2.77 7.32
N PRO A 210 0.03 -2.01 7.23
CA PRO A 210 0.59 -1.64 5.93
C PRO A 210 0.97 -2.85 5.07
N CYS A 211 1.55 -3.90 5.64
CA CYS A 211 1.99 -5.06 4.85
C CYS A 211 0.81 -5.80 4.22
N LEU A 212 -0.28 -5.96 4.98
CA LEU A 212 -1.51 -6.53 4.42
C LEU A 212 -2.20 -5.54 3.49
N MET A 213 -2.33 -4.27 3.84
CA MET A 213 -3.02 -3.29 3.01
C MET A 213 -2.34 -3.10 1.65
N ASP A 214 -1.03 -3.34 1.56
CA ASP A 214 -0.28 -3.34 0.30
C ASP A 214 -0.80 -4.40 -0.69
N THR A 215 -1.46 -5.46 -0.21
CA THR A 215 -2.03 -6.49 -1.09
C THR A 215 -3.09 -5.94 -2.04
N LEU A 216 -3.71 -4.80 -1.71
CA LEU A 216 -4.56 -4.05 -2.66
C LEU A 216 -3.77 -3.74 -3.93
N PHE A 217 -2.59 -3.12 -3.79
CA PHE A 217 -1.75 -2.77 -4.94
C PHE A 217 -1.05 -3.98 -5.55
N GLN A 218 -0.67 -4.97 -4.73
CA GLN A 218 -0.09 -6.21 -5.24
C GLN A 218 -1.07 -6.96 -6.15
N ALA A 219 -2.34 -7.06 -5.77
CA ALA A 219 -3.34 -7.76 -6.57
C ALA A 219 -3.49 -7.13 -7.97
N ALA A 220 -3.57 -5.80 -8.06
CA ALA A 220 -3.57 -5.08 -9.33
C ALA A 220 -2.28 -5.32 -10.14
N ALA A 221 -1.11 -5.25 -9.49
CA ALA A 221 0.18 -5.45 -10.16
C ALA A 221 0.37 -6.90 -10.65
N ILE A 222 -0.05 -7.89 -9.86
CA ILE A 222 -0.01 -9.32 -10.21
C ILE A 222 -0.96 -9.59 -11.39
N HIS A 223 -2.17 -9.04 -11.37
CA HIS A 223 -3.11 -9.19 -12.48
C HIS A 223 -2.50 -8.60 -13.75
N ALA A 224 -1.99 -7.37 -13.68
CA ALA A 224 -1.37 -6.71 -14.81
C ALA A 224 -0.16 -7.47 -15.38
N LEU A 225 0.67 -8.03 -14.50
CA LEU A 225 1.78 -8.87 -14.89
C LEU A 225 1.31 -10.15 -15.59
N SER A 226 0.26 -10.79 -15.07
CA SER A 226 -0.28 -12.03 -15.63
C SER A 226 -0.91 -11.87 -17.01
N GLN A 227 -1.50 -10.71 -17.29
CA GLN A 227 -2.17 -10.41 -18.56
C GLN A 227 -1.21 -9.86 -19.63
N TRP A 228 -0.26 -9.00 -19.23
CA TRP A 228 0.52 -8.22 -20.20
C TRP A 228 2.04 -8.43 -20.09
N ASP A 229 2.52 -9.26 -19.16
CA ASP A 229 3.96 -9.50 -18.92
C ASP A 229 4.75 -8.21 -18.65
N ARG A 230 4.12 -7.25 -17.97
CA ARG A 230 4.71 -5.96 -17.61
C ARG A 230 4.55 -5.67 -16.13
N ILE A 231 5.59 -5.10 -15.53
CA ILE A 231 5.58 -4.65 -14.14
C ILE A 231 4.88 -3.29 -14.07
N HIS A 232 3.98 -3.17 -13.11
CA HIS A 232 3.24 -1.95 -12.85
C HIS A 232 3.43 -1.51 -11.40
N LEU A 233 3.44 -0.20 -11.17
CA LEU A 233 3.41 0.39 -9.83
C LEU A 233 2.13 1.21 -9.66
N PRO A 234 1.61 1.32 -8.42
CA PRO A 234 0.49 2.19 -8.14
C PRO A 234 0.86 3.65 -8.45
N MET A 235 -0.10 4.38 -9.02
CA MET A 235 -0.02 5.82 -9.25
C MET A 235 -1.12 6.58 -8.54
N TYR A 236 -2.32 6.01 -8.53
CA TYR A 236 -3.51 6.70 -8.04
C TYR A 236 -4.50 5.72 -7.41
N ALA A 237 -5.29 6.21 -6.48
CA ALA A 237 -6.55 5.58 -6.06
C ALA A 237 -7.54 6.68 -5.70
N GLU A 238 -8.80 6.54 -6.16
CA GLU A 238 -9.84 7.51 -5.84
C GLU A 238 -10.21 7.46 -4.37
N GLU A 239 -10.42 6.25 -3.85
CA GLU A 239 -10.79 6.02 -2.46
C GLU A 239 -10.19 4.70 -1.97
N ILE A 240 -9.61 4.70 -0.78
CA ILE A 240 -9.19 3.49 -0.07
C ILE A 240 -9.78 3.56 1.34
N GLY A 241 -10.60 2.58 1.69
CA GLY A 241 -11.26 2.50 2.99
C GLY A 241 -10.67 1.42 3.88
N VAL A 242 -10.57 1.74 5.16
CA VAL A 242 -10.14 0.85 6.24
C VAL A 242 -11.32 0.66 7.18
N LEU A 243 -11.92 -0.53 7.11
CA LEU A 243 -13.11 -0.89 7.87
C LEU A 243 -12.76 -1.72 9.11
N ARG A 244 -11.84 -2.67 8.94
CA ARG A 244 -11.25 -3.51 9.98
C ARG A 244 -9.78 -3.71 9.68
N VAL A 245 -8.96 -3.78 10.73
CA VAL A 245 -7.52 -4.07 10.61
C VAL A 245 -7.26 -5.49 11.10
N PRO A 246 -6.99 -6.46 10.20
CA PRO A 246 -6.50 -7.79 10.56
C PRO A 246 -5.21 -7.73 11.39
N ARG A 247 -5.26 -8.38 12.57
CA ARG A 247 -4.17 -8.37 13.59
C ARG A 247 -3.85 -9.75 14.15
N GLN A 248 -4.43 -10.79 13.56
CA GLN A 248 -4.25 -12.18 13.98
C GLN A 248 -4.07 -13.04 12.75
N ILE A 249 -3.57 -14.27 12.93
CA ILE A 249 -3.47 -15.21 11.82
C ILE A 249 -4.87 -15.51 11.29
N GLU A 250 -5.10 -15.09 10.06
CA GLU A 250 -6.35 -15.29 9.33
C GLU A 250 -6.08 -15.46 7.84
N ILE A 251 -7.00 -16.12 7.15
CA ILE A 251 -6.98 -16.31 5.69
C ILE A 251 -7.86 -15.23 5.10
N LEU A 252 -7.29 -14.43 4.21
CA LEU A 252 -7.96 -13.32 3.54
C LEU A 252 -8.03 -13.62 2.04
N ARG A 253 -9.06 -13.10 1.39
CA ARG A 253 -9.16 -13.11 -0.07
C ARG A 253 -9.12 -11.67 -0.56
N ILE A 254 -8.13 -11.38 -1.40
CA ILE A 254 -8.04 -10.12 -2.10
C ILE A 254 -8.62 -10.32 -3.49
N ILE A 255 -9.66 -9.60 -3.80
CA ILE A 255 -10.37 -9.70 -5.08
C ILE A 255 -10.19 -8.38 -5.81
N ALA A 256 -9.48 -8.41 -6.93
CA ALA A 256 -9.29 -7.28 -7.82
C ALA A 256 -10.10 -7.49 -9.11
N TYR A 257 -10.93 -6.52 -9.45
CA TYR A 257 -11.65 -6.46 -10.72
C TYR A 257 -11.01 -5.39 -11.61
N SER A 258 -10.67 -5.76 -12.84
CA SER A 258 -10.08 -4.87 -13.84
C SER A 258 -11.18 -4.10 -14.57
N ASN A 259 -11.30 -2.80 -14.29
CA ASN A 259 -12.20 -1.89 -14.99
C ASN A 259 -11.72 -1.57 -16.41
N GLY A 260 -10.43 -1.74 -16.69
CA GLY A 260 -9.88 -1.53 -18.01
C GLY A 260 -8.35 -1.51 -18.02
N TYR A 261 -7.81 -1.51 -19.23
CA TYR A 261 -6.39 -1.29 -19.48
C TYR A 261 -6.22 -0.44 -20.73
N GLN A 262 -5.59 0.72 -20.60
CA GLN A 262 -5.38 1.69 -21.69
C GLN A 262 -4.03 2.39 -21.49
N ASP A 263 -3.30 2.66 -22.57
CA ASP A 263 -2.09 3.48 -22.57
C ASP A 263 -1.06 3.15 -21.46
N GLU A 264 -0.81 1.84 -21.26
CA GLU A 264 0.10 1.31 -20.24
C GLU A 264 -0.35 1.50 -18.78
N THR A 265 -1.63 1.79 -18.59
CA THR A 265 -2.30 1.90 -17.30
C THR A 265 -3.40 0.86 -17.16
N GLY A 266 -3.52 0.27 -15.98
CA GLY A 266 -4.61 -0.62 -15.62
C GLY A 266 -5.41 -0.04 -14.46
N ASP A 267 -6.73 -0.12 -14.54
CA ASP A 267 -7.67 0.42 -13.57
C ASP A 267 -8.41 -0.71 -12.84
N TYR A 268 -8.49 -0.60 -11.51
CA TYR A 268 -8.98 -1.68 -10.67
C TYR A 268 -9.90 -1.19 -9.55
N ASP A 269 -10.93 -1.98 -9.26
CA ASP A 269 -11.60 -1.98 -7.96
C ASP A 269 -11.17 -3.20 -7.18
N ILE A 270 -10.92 -3.06 -5.88
CA ILE A 270 -10.30 -4.10 -5.08
C ILE A 270 -10.95 -4.17 -3.71
N ILE A 271 -11.25 -5.38 -3.25
CA ILE A 271 -11.71 -5.66 -1.88
C ILE A 271 -10.81 -6.71 -1.22
N VAL A 272 -10.64 -6.58 0.09
CA VAL A 272 -10.04 -7.59 0.95
C VAL A 272 -11.13 -8.09 1.88
N ILE A 273 -11.51 -9.35 1.74
CA ILE A 273 -12.53 -9.99 2.58
C ILE A 273 -11.89 -11.06 3.47
N ASP A 274 -12.50 -11.28 4.62
CA ASP A 274 -12.14 -12.39 5.51
C ASP A 274 -12.93 -13.67 5.19
N ALA A 275 -12.79 -14.66 6.06
CA ALA A 275 -13.43 -15.96 5.91
C ALA A 275 -14.96 -15.89 5.97
N ASP A 276 -15.51 -14.89 6.66
CA ASP A 276 -16.96 -14.67 6.78
C ASP A 276 -17.52 -13.85 5.61
N GLY A 277 -16.64 -13.34 4.73
CA GLY A 277 -17.00 -12.51 3.58
C GLY A 277 -17.10 -11.02 3.91
N GLU A 278 -16.70 -10.62 5.12
CA GLU A 278 -16.75 -9.22 5.54
C GLU A 278 -15.54 -8.45 5.01
N ILE A 279 -15.79 -7.24 4.48
CA ILE A 279 -14.74 -6.40 3.92
C ILE A 279 -13.89 -5.79 5.05
N CYS A 280 -12.59 -6.05 5.00
CA CYS A 280 -11.58 -5.42 5.86
C CYS A 280 -11.08 -4.11 5.26
N TYR A 281 -10.72 -4.16 3.98
CA TYR A 281 -10.20 -3.05 3.19
C TYR A 281 -10.86 -3.03 1.82
N TYR A 282 -10.99 -1.83 1.24
CA TYR A 282 -11.37 -1.69 -0.16
C TYR A 282 -10.60 -0.56 -0.82
N ALA A 283 -10.49 -0.61 -2.14
CA ALA A 283 -9.96 0.45 -2.97
C ALA A 283 -10.80 0.61 -4.24
N LYS A 284 -11.12 1.85 -4.61
CA LYS A 284 -11.87 2.21 -5.81
C LYS A 284 -10.96 2.91 -6.80
N ASN A 285 -11.11 2.57 -8.08
CA ASN A 285 -10.40 3.21 -9.18
C ASN A 285 -8.88 3.33 -8.91
N VAL A 286 -8.28 2.22 -8.49
CA VAL A 286 -6.83 2.07 -8.36
C VAL A 286 -6.23 2.03 -9.74
N MET A 287 -5.36 2.99 -10.03
CA MET A 287 -4.61 3.05 -11.27
C MET A 287 -3.18 2.60 -11.02
N VAL A 288 -2.75 1.57 -11.76
CA VAL A 288 -1.37 1.13 -11.83
C VAL A 288 -0.79 1.46 -13.19
N ARG A 289 0.47 1.89 -13.25
CA ARG A 289 1.16 2.22 -14.50
C ARG A 289 2.39 1.37 -14.69
N ARG A 290 2.60 0.98 -15.94
CA ARG A 290 3.80 0.28 -16.36
C ARG A 290 5.05 1.08 -15.98
N ILE A 291 6.05 0.38 -15.47
CA ILE A 291 7.40 0.93 -15.36
C ILE A 291 8.28 0.38 -16.48
N ASN A 292 9.17 1.24 -16.98
CA ASN A 292 10.20 0.80 -17.92
C ASN A 292 11.25 -0.01 -17.15
N LEU A 293 11.56 -1.19 -17.70
CA LEU A 293 12.55 -2.13 -17.17
C LEU A 293 13.97 -1.67 -17.47
#